data_AF-A0A2G5UK23-F1
#
_entry.id   AF-A0A2G5UK23-F1
#
_cell.length_a   1.000
_cell.length_b   1.000
_cell.length_c   1.000
_cell.angle_alpha   90.00
_cell.angle_beta   90.00
_cell.angle_gamma   90.00
#
_symmetry.space_group_name_H-M   'P 1'
#
loop_
_entity.id
_entity.type
_entity.pdbx_description
1 polymer ?
#
loop_
_entity_poly.entity_id
_entity_poly.type
_entity_poly.pdbx_seq_one_letter_code
_entity_poly.pdbx_strand_id
1 'polypeptide(L)'
;MVFWILSGVIIVRDTWLSDCLKNEKLIEKDSMYLVEKVRYKGMIYDTVIQWSNAMAKGSMPYLYGVYVAVLIPEYPSLVTLATIVTTHGGIICSEALPNRQNFKPDSHPYLHAHLGPIFIIHDGNQNLDAFRTDTVYSLFTVEEFSGFMLKRAINVDTRTDPVPIVTESDD
;
A
#
# COMPACT_ATOMS: atom_id res chain seq x y z
N MET A 1 7.07 10.38 6.83
CA MET A 1 6.20 9.87 7.91
C MET A 1 5.39 8.65 7.45
N VAL A 2 4.62 8.72 6.36
CA VAL A 2 3.84 7.57 5.86
C VAL A 2 4.71 6.32 5.65
N PHE A 3 5.86 6.45 4.98
CA PHE A 3 6.81 5.35 4.81
C PHE A 3 7.10 4.57 6.10
N TRP A 4 7.43 5.27 7.19
CA TRP A 4 7.75 4.64 8.48
C TRP A 4 6.57 3.86 9.06
N ILE A 5 5.36 4.40 8.96
CA ILE A 5 4.13 3.71 9.37
C ILE A 5 3.99 2.40 8.58
N LEU A 6 4.17 2.46 7.26
CA LEU A 6 4.03 1.32 6.37
C LEU A 6 5.13 0.27 6.62
N SER A 7 6.35 0.68 7.00
CA SER A 7 7.43 -0.24 7.41
C SER A 7 7.16 -0.96 8.74
N GLY A 8 6.07 -0.64 9.45
CA GLY A 8 5.69 -1.29 10.70
C GLY A 8 6.56 -0.94 11.91
N VAL A 9 7.33 0.17 11.84
CA VAL A 9 8.16 0.59 12.97
C VAL A 9 7.29 1.01 14.15
N ILE A 10 7.83 0.86 15.37
CA ILE A 10 7.18 1.36 16.58
C ILE A 10 7.28 2.89 16.58
N ILE A 11 6.12 3.55 16.64
CA ILE A 11 6.04 5.02 16.71
C ILE A 11 5.44 5.39 18.05
N VAL A 12 6.14 6.26 18.77
CA VAL A 12 5.73 6.79 20.07
C VAL A 12 5.59 8.31 20.00
N ARG A 13 4.79 8.87 20.90
CA ARG A 13 4.62 10.31 21.06
C ARG A 13 5.94 10.95 21.49
N ASP A 14 6.19 12.16 21.00
CA ASP A 14 7.37 12.97 21.30
C ASP A 14 7.54 13.27 22.81
N THR A 15 6.43 13.29 23.55
CA THR A 15 6.43 13.43 25.01
C THR A 15 7.14 12.28 25.73
N TRP A 16 7.25 11.08 25.12
CA TRP A 16 7.85 9.92 25.76
C TRP A 16 9.28 10.19 26.23
N LEU A 17 10.14 10.65 25.32
CA LEU A 17 11.54 10.91 25.65
C LEU A 17 11.65 12.03 26.70
N SER A 18 10.82 13.06 26.59
CA SER A 18 10.77 14.16 27.56
C SER A 18 10.38 13.69 28.96
N ASP A 19 9.48 12.71 29.06
CA ASP A 19 9.02 12.16 30.34
C ASP A 19 10.03 11.14 30.90
N CYS A 20 10.71 10.38 30.05
CA CYS A 20 11.85 9.53 30.44
C CYS A 20 12.99 10.33 31.06
N LEU A 21 13.28 11.54 30.55
CA LEU A 21 14.30 12.41 31.14
C LEU A 21 13.94 12.90 32.55
N LYS A 22 12.64 13.00 32.87
CA LYS A 22 12.15 13.37 34.21
C LYS A 22 12.05 12.16 35.13
N ASN A 23 11.74 10.99 34.57
CA ASN A 23 11.60 9.73 35.29
C ASN A 23 12.07 8.57 34.41
N GLU A 24 13.29 8.11 34.66
CA GLU A 24 13.96 7.05 33.90
C GLU A 24 13.14 5.75 33.83
N LYS A 25 12.30 5.47 34.83
CA LYS A 25 11.45 4.26 34.87
C LYS A 25 10.38 4.23 33.77
N LEU A 26 10.14 5.35 33.09
CA LEU A 26 9.20 5.42 31.98
C LEU A 26 9.77 4.86 30.67
N ILE A 27 11.07 4.56 30.61
CA ILE A 27 11.69 3.92 29.45
C ILE A 27 11.08 2.53 29.19
N GLU A 28 10.71 1.80 30.24
CA GLU A 28 10.07 0.48 30.18
C GLU A 28 8.55 0.56 29.93
N LYS A 29 7.99 1.76 29.80
CA LYS A 29 6.56 2.02 29.61
C LYS A 29 6.26 2.72 28.29
N ASP A 30 7.10 2.49 27.28
CA ASP A 30 6.93 2.96 25.90
C ASP A 30 5.56 2.63 25.31
N SER A 31 5.00 1.47 25.67
CA SER A 31 3.63 1.04 25.31
C SER A 31 2.54 2.07 25.63
N MET A 32 2.71 2.89 26.68
CA MET A 32 1.75 3.96 27.03
C MET A 32 1.83 5.16 26.09
N TYR A 33 2.90 5.28 25.30
CA TYR A 33 3.17 6.41 24.42
C TYR A 33 2.97 6.06 22.94
N LEU A 34 2.54 4.83 22.63
CA LEU A 34 2.32 4.39 21.25
C LEU A 34 1.37 5.34 20.52
N VAL A 35 1.76 5.68 19.29
CA VAL A 35 0.90 6.36 18.34
C VAL A 35 0.07 5.30 17.64
N GLU A 36 -1.24 5.36 17.80
CA GLU A 36 -2.18 4.43 17.15
C GLU A 36 -2.76 5.03 15.86
N LYS A 37 -3.06 6.33 15.93
CA LYS A 37 -3.78 7.08 14.90
C LYS A 37 -2.92 8.17 14.29
N VAL A 38 -3.04 8.37 12.98
CA VAL A 38 -2.37 9.44 12.24
C VAL A 38 -3.38 10.26 11.46
N ARG A 39 -3.18 11.58 11.38
CA ARG A 39 -3.92 12.45 10.46
C ARG A 39 -3.16 12.58 9.16
N TYR A 40 -3.80 12.24 8.05
CA TYR A 40 -3.28 12.47 6.70
C TYR A 40 -4.37 13.11 5.86
N LYS A 41 -4.07 14.27 5.26
CA LYS A 41 -4.98 15.01 4.37
C LYS A 41 -6.40 15.19 4.94
N GLY A 42 -6.47 15.55 6.22
CA GLY A 42 -7.74 15.80 6.92
C GLY A 42 -8.45 14.55 7.45
N MET A 43 -8.06 13.34 7.03
CA MET A 43 -8.61 12.08 7.53
C MET A 43 -7.76 11.48 8.65
N ILE A 44 -8.41 10.83 9.62
CA ILE A 44 -7.75 10.12 10.72
C ILE A 44 -7.76 8.62 10.40
N TYR A 45 -6.57 8.01 10.40
CA TYR A 45 -6.35 6.60 10.14
C TYR A 45 -5.87 5.91 11.41
N ASP A 46 -6.62 4.91 11.87
CA ASP A 46 -6.24 4.05 12.99
C ASP A 46 -5.46 2.83 12.47
N THR A 47 -4.19 3.05 12.14
CA THR A 47 -3.45 2.11 11.29
C THR A 47 -2.04 1.77 11.78
N VAL A 48 -1.45 2.56 12.68
CA VAL A 48 -0.02 2.42 12.99
C VAL A 48 0.25 1.05 13.60
N ILE A 49 -0.51 0.69 14.63
CA ILE A 49 -0.41 -0.62 15.29
C ILE A 49 -0.78 -1.76 14.34
N GLN A 50 -1.70 -1.54 13.40
CA GLN A 50 -2.07 -2.56 12.42
C GLN A 50 -0.89 -2.93 11.51
N TRP A 51 -0.13 -1.94 11.04
CA TRP A 51 1.07 -2.16 10.23
C TRP A 51 2.18 -2.83 11.04
N SER A 52 2.47 -2.35 12.25
CA SER A 52 3.46 -2.98 13.13
C SER A 52 3.15 -4.45 13.40
N ASN A 53 1.89 -4.77 13.71
CA ASN A 53 1.46 -6.15 13.94
C ASN A 53 1.57 -7.01 12.68
N ALA A 54 1.18 -6.49 11.52
CA ALA A 54 1.23 -7.22 10.26
C ALA A 54 2.67 -7.58 9.88
N MET A 55 3.58 -6.62 9.99
CA MET A 55 5.00 -6.78 9.68
C MET A 55 5.66 -7.74 10.69
N ALA A 56 5.40 -7.58 11.99
CA ALA A 56 5.96 -8.45 13.03
C ALA A 56 5.50 -9.91 12.92
N LYS A 57 4.26 -10.15 12.47
CA LYS A 57 3.70 -11.50 12.29
C LYS A 57 4.08 -12.14 10.95
N GLY A 58 4.81 -11.45 10.07
CA GLY A 58 5.10 -11.95 8.72
C GLY A 58 3.82 -12.21 7.92
N SER A 59 2.80 -11.35 8.08
CA SER A 59 1.54 -11.48 7.35
C SER A 59 1.79 -11.41 5.84
N MET A 60 0.88 -11.97 5.04
CA MET A 60 0.96 -11.85 3.58
C MET A 60 1.16 -10.38 3.17
N PRO A 61 2.12 -10.08 2.27
CA PRO A 61 2.40 -8.71 1.85
C PRO A 61 1.15 -8.05 1.27
N TYR A 62 0.88 -6.82 1.72
CA TYR A 62 -0.40 -6.15 1.45
C TYR A 62 -0.66 -5.92 -0.04
N LEU A 63 0.38 -5.77 -0.87
CA LEU A 63 0.28 -5.55 -2.32
C LEU A 63 0.64 -6.82 -3.11
N TYR A 64 0.61 -8.00 -2.49
CA TYR A 64 0.89 -9.25 -3.20
C TYR A 64 -0.06 -9.45 -4.39
N GLY A 65 0.51 -9.63 -5.58
CA GLY A 65 -0.24 -9.72 -6.85
C GLY A 65 -0.61 -8.37 -7.48
N VAL A 66 -0.14 -7.25 -6.95
CA VAL A 66 -0.40 -5.91 -7.52
C VAL A 66 0.77 -5.46 -8.39
N TYR A 67 0.47 -5.01 -9.61
CA TYR A 67 1.39 -4.35 -10.53
C TYR A 67 1.10 -2.85 -10.51
N VAL A 68 2.10 -2.03 -10.24
CA VAL A 68 1.94 -0.58 -10.06
C VAL A 68 2.63 0.15 -11.21
N ALA A 69 1.86 0.86 -12.02
CA ALA A 69 2.38 1.76 -13.05
C ALA A 69 2.18 3.22 -12.64
N VAL A 70 3.21 4.06 -12.86
CA VAL A 70 3.17 5.48 -12.52
C VAL A 70 3.10 6.31 -13.80
N LEU A 71 1.95 6.94 -14.03
CA LEU A 71 1.72 7.85 -15.16
C LEU A 71 1.85 9.30 -14.68
N ILE A 72 2.99 9.64 -14.10
CA ILE A 72 3.30 11.00 -13.66
C ILE A 72 4.70 11.33 -14.19
N PRO A 73 4.83 12.23 -15.17
CA PRO A 73 6.12 12.64 -15.70
C PRO A 73 7.02 13.16 -14.58
N GLU A 74 8.29 12.70 -14.55
CA GLU A 74 9.31 13.15 -13.61
C GLU A 74 8.89 13.13 -12.13
N TYR A 75 8.11 12.12 -11.72
CA TYR A 75 7.59 12.04 -10.35
C TYR A 75 8.72 12.06 -9.28
N PRO A 76 8.84 13.13 -8.46
CA PRO A 76 10.01 13.33 -7.60
C PRO A 76 10.21 12.25 -6.52
N SER A 77 9.13 11.57 -6.12
CA SER A 77 9.14 10.56 -5.07
C SER A 77 9.01 9.13 -5.61
N LEU A 78 9.34 8.89 -6.88
CA LEU A 78 9.25 7.58 -7.52
C LEU A 78 10.03 6.51 -6.76
N VAL A 79 11.25 6.83 -6.30
CA VAL A 79 12.08 5.87 -5.54
C VAL A 79 11.37 5.46 -4.25
N THR A 80 10.85 6.41 -3.48
CA THR A 80 10.12 6.13 -2.23
C THR A 80 8.86 5.31 -2.49
N LEU A 81 8.10 5.67 -3.54
CA LEU A 81 6.92 4.93 -3.95
C LEU A 81 7.26 3.49 -4.34
N ALA A 82 8.29 3.31 -5.18
CA ALA A 82 8.77 2.00 -5.58
C ALA A 82 9.19 1.17 -4.36
N THR A 83 9.91 1.76 -3.40
CA THR A 83 10.27 1.07 -2.15
C THR A 83 9.03 0.66 -1.35
N ILE A 84 8.01 1.52 -1.23
CA ILE A 84 6.74 1.17 -0.56
C ILE A 84 6.09 -0.03 -1.27
N VAL A 85 5.97 0.05 -2.60
CA VAL A 85 5.33 -0.99 -3.41
C VAL A 85 6.05 -2.33 -3.23
N THR A 86 7.37 -2.35 -3.40
CA THR A 86 8.15 -3.60 -3.33
C THR A 86 8.25 -4.16 -1.91
N THR A 87 8.37 -3.30 -0.89
CA THR A 87 8.35 -3.74 0.53
C THR A 87 7.05 -4.46 0.88
N HIS A 88 5.94 -4.08 0.24
CA HIS A 88 4.64 -4.71 0.43
C HIS A 88 4.30 -5.77 -0.62
N GLY A 89 5.28 -6.27 -1.37
CA GLY A 89 5.12 -7.41 -2.28
C GLY A 89 4.46 -7.08 -3.62
N GLY A 90 4.29 -5.80 -3.93
CA GLY A 90 3.87 -5.36 -5.27
C GLY A 90 5.04 -5.24 -6.22
N ILE A 91 4.73 -5.13 -7.52
CA ILE A 91 5.70 -5.01 -8.60
C ILE A 91 5.59 -3.60 -9.18
N ILE A 92 6.68 -2.84 -9.22
CA ILE A 92 6.72 -1.54 -9.89
C ILE A 92 6.98 -1.75 -11.39
N CYS A 93 6.14 -1.17 -12.25
CA CYS A 93 6.31 -1.15 -13.69
C CYS A 93 7.12 0.09 -14.07
N SER A 94 8.44 -0.04 -14.19
CA SER A 94 9.39 1.07 -14.28
C SER A 94 9.47 1.78 -15.63
N GLU A 95 9.00 1.15 -16.72
CA GLU A 95 9.21 1.68 -18.08
C GLU A 95 7.91 1.92 -18.87
N ALA A 96 6.88 1.09 -18.65
CA ALA A 96 5.61 1.19 -19.35
C ALA A 96 4.48 0.52 -18.55
N LEU A 97 3.24 0.81 -18.94
CA LEU A 97 2.09 0.01 -18.50
C LEU A 97 2.30 -1.45 -18.90
N PRO A 98 1.98 -2.41 -18.00
CA PRO A 98 2.10 -3.81 -18.34
C PRO A 98 1.07 -4.16 -19.44
N ASN A 99 1.46 -5.05 -20.36
CA ASN A 99 0.61 -5.41 -21.49
C ASN A 99 -0.69 -6.06 -20.98
N ARG A 100 -1.83 -5.44 -21.31
CA ARG A 100 -3.17 -5.90 -20.90
C ARG A 100 -3.46 -7.35 -21.29
N GLN A 101 -2.90 -7.82 -22.40
CA GLN A 101 -3.13 -9.19 -22.88
C GLN A 101 -2.52 -10.25 -21.95
N ASN A 102 -1.54 -9.87 -21.14
CA ASN A 102 -0.89 -10.77 -20.19
C ASN A 102 -1.73 -11.00 -18.92
N PHE A 103 -2.89 -10.35 -18.79
CA PHE A 103 -3.72 -10.40 -17.59
C PHE A 103 -5.07 -11.03 -17.91
N LYS A 104 -5.47 -11.99 -17.07
CA LYS A 104 -6.78 -12.63 -17.22
C LYS A 104 -7.90 -11.67 -16.82
N PRO A 105 -8.99 -11.56 -17.59
CA PRO A 105 -10.21 -10.88 -17.14
C PRO A 105 -10.67 -11.44 -15.78
N ASP A 106 -11.22 -10.59 -14.92
CA ASP A 106 -11.73 -10.94 -13.58
C ASP A 106 -10.70 -11.59 -12.63
N SER A 107 -9.42 -11.42 -12.93
CA SER A 107 -8.35 -11.69 -11.98
C SER A 107 -8.21 -10.52 -11.00
N HIS A 108 -7.89 -10.84 -9.75
CA HIS A 108 -7.76 -9.85 -8.67
C HIS A 108 -6.61 -10.26 -7.74
N PRO A 109 -5.93 -9.31 -7.08
CA PRO A 109 -5.00 -9.62 -6.00
C PRO A 109 -5.75 -10.24 -4.82
N TYR A 110 -5.16 -11.26 -4.17
CA TYR A 110 -5.83 -12.02 -3.10
C TYR A 110 -6.35 -11.16 -1.95
N LEU A 111 -5.60 -10.14 -1.52
CA LEU A 111 -6.00 -9.23 -0.44
C LEU A 111 -6.89 -8.06 -0.91
N HIS A 112 -7.10 -7.92 -2.22
CA HIS A 112 -7.82 -6.83 -2.86
C HIS A 112 -8.80 -7.34 -3.93
N ALA A 113 -9.64 -8.31 -3.57
CA ALA A 113 -10.57 -8.98 -4.50
C ALA A 113 -11.61 -8.06 -5.17
N HIS A 114 -11.71 -6.82 -4.72
CA HIS A 114 -12.59 -5.78 -5.26
C HIS A 114 -11.90 -4.86 -6.28
N LEU A 115 -10.61 -5.09 -6.55
CA LEU A 115 -9.75 -4.25 -7.39
C LEU A 115 -9.08 -5.09 -8.47
N GLY A 116 -8.83 -4.46 -9.62
CA GLY A 116 -8.00 -5.04 -10.67
C GLY A 116 -6.52 -5.05 -10.27
N PRO A 117 -5.71 -6.01 -10.77
CA PRO A 117 -4.32 -6.21 -10.36
C PRO A 117 -3.37 -5.12 -10.85
N ILE A 118 -3.75 -4.29 -11.83
CA ILE A 118 -2.91 -3.20 -12.33
C ILE A 118 -3.35 -1.89 -11.67
N PHE A 119 -2.55 -1.37 -10.76
CA PHE A 119 -2.76 -0.10 -10.12
C PHE A 119 -2.05 0.99 -10.92
N ILE A 120 -2.81 1.95 -11.44
CA ILE A 120 -2.28 3.10 -12.16
C ILE A 120 -2.28 4.29 -11.20
N ILE A 121 -1.09 4.82 -10.92
CA ILE A 121 -0.89 6.02 -10.12
C ILE A 121 -0.75 7.21 -11.07
N HIS A 122 -1.62 8.21 -10.91
CA HIS A 122 -1.68 9.39 -11.77
C HIS A 122 -1.76 10.70 -10.98
N ASP A 123 -1.59 11.82 -11.67
CA ASP A 123 -1.71 13.17 -11.11
C ASP A 123 -3.07 13.83 -11.38
N GLY A 124 -3.89 13.20 -12.23
CA GLY A 124 -5.23 13.69 -12.61
C GLY A 124 -5.23 14.60 -13.83
N ASN A 125 -4.06 14.83 -14.45
CA ASN A 125 -3.91 15.72 -15.60
C ASN A 125 -4.12 15.01 -16.95
N GLN A 126 -4.13 13.67 -16.96
CA GLN A 126 -4.27 12.85 -18.16
C GLN A 126 -5.68 12.25 -18.27
N ASN A 127 -6.17 12.08 -19.49
CA ASN A 127 -7.39 11.31 -19.73
C ASN A 127 -7.08 9.81 -19.57
N LEU A 128 -7.79 9.16 -18.64
CA LEU A 128 -7.65 7.74 -18.31
C LEU A 128 -8.94 6.94 -18.55
N ASP A 129 -9.88 7.47 -19.33
CA ASP A 129 -11.20 6.87 -19.57
C ASP A 129 -11.11 5.46 -20.15
N ALA A 130 -10.10 5.20 -20.99
CA ALA A 130 -9.83 3.88 -21.55
C ALA A 130 -9.61 2.81 -20.47
N PHE A 131 -9.00 3.18 -19.33
CA PHE A 131 -8.72 2.24 -18.24
C PHE A 131 -9.91 2.04 -17.30
N ARG A 132 -10.85 2.99 -17.23
CA ARG A 132 -12.00 2.93 -16.31
C ARG A 132 -13.01 1.83 -16.65
N THR A 133 -13.04 1.42 -17.91
CA THR A 133 -14.00 0.44 -18.42
C THR A 133 -13.53 -1.01 -18.27
N ASP A 134 -12.26 -1.23 -17.91
CA ASP A 134 -11.64 -2.55 -17.86
C ASP A 134 -11.29 -2.91 -16.41
N THR A 135 -11.85 -4.03 -15.95
CA THR A 135 -11.80 -4.48 -14.55
C THR A 135 -10.40 -4.86 -14.07
N VAL A 136 -9.44 -4.97 -14.98
CA VAL A 136 -8.04 -5.27 -14.66
C VAL A 136 -7.31 -4.05 -14.08
N TYR A 137 -7.81 -2.83 -14.31
CA TYR A 137 -7.19 -1.60 -13.82
C TYR A 137 -7.87 -1.05 -12.57
N SER A 138 -7.05 -0.51 -11.67
CA SER A 138 -7.47 0.29 -10.52
C SER A 138 -6.74 1.62 -10.57
N LEU A 139 -7.47 2.73 -10.58
CA LEU A 139 -6.90 4.07 -10.72
C LEU A 139 -6.77 4.73 -9.35
N PHE A 140 -5.61 5.33 -9.09
CA PHE A 140 -5.35 6.11 -7.88
C PHE A 140 -4.58 7.38 -8.23
N THR A 141 -4.96 8.50 -7.62
CA THR A 141 -4.02 9.59 -7.38
C THR A 141 -2.98 9.17 -6.34
N VAL A 142 -1.86 9.90 -6.26
CA VAL A 142 -0.85 9.68 -5.19
C VAL A 142 -1.47 9.79 -3.80
N GLU A 143 -2.41 10.72 -3.62
CA GLU A 143 -3.11 10.93 -2.35
C GLU A 143 -4.05 9.76 -2.02
N GLU A 144 -4.82 9.29 -3.00
CA GLU A 144 -5.71 8.13 -2.84
C GLU A 144 -4.93 6.85 -2.56
N PHE A 145 -3.80 6.63 -3.26
CA PHE A 145 -2.94 5.48 -2.99
C PHE A 145 -2.33 5.54 -1.57
N SER A 146 -1.89 6.72 -1.13
CA SER A 146 -1.40 6.92 0.24
C SER A 146 -2.50 6.63 1.27
N GLY A 147 -3.72 7.13 1.02
CA GLY A 147 -4.88 6.84 1.85
C GLY A 147 -5.26 5.36 1.86
N PHE A 148 -5.18 4.68 0.71
CA PHE A 148 -5.40 3.24 0.57
C PHE A 148 -4.42 2.43 1.42
N MET A 149 -3.13 2.76 1.36
CA MET A 149 -2.09 2.13 2.20
C MET A 149 -2.32 2.42 3.69
N LEU A 150 -2.65 3.67 4.04
CA LEU A 150 -2.94 4.04 5.44
C LEU A 150 -4.25 3.45 5.97
N LYS A 151 -5.21 3.10 5.11
CA LYS A 151 -6.45 2.44 5.55
C LYS A 151 -6.22 0.96 5.87
N ARG A 152 -5.25 0.33 5.19
CA ARG A 152 -4.93 -1.10 5.31
C ARG A 152 -6.17 -2.01 5.26
N ALA A 153 -7.14 -1.65 4.43
CA ALA A 153 -8.38 -2.40 4.26
C ALA A 153 -8.11 -3.66 3.41
N ILE A 154 -8.55 -4.81 3.90
CA ILE A 154 -8.36 -6.09 3.20
C ILE A 154 -9.73 -6.60 2.75
N ASN A 155 -9.81 -6.99 1.48
CA ASN A 155 -10.94 -7.71 0.91
C ASN A 155 -10.41 -9.00 0.29
N VAL A 156 -10.54 -10.09 1.05
CA VAL A 156 -9.96 -11.38 0.68
C VAL A 156 -10.75 -12.03 -0.45
N ASP A 157 -10.05 -12.56 -1.44
CA ASP A 157 -10.66 -13.44 -2.43
C ASP A 157 -11.06 -14.77 -1.77
N THR A 158 -12.37 -15.01 -1.73
CA THR A 158 -12.97 -16.19 -1.10
C THR A 158 -13.35 -17.28 -2.10
N ARG A 159 -13.02 -17.10 -3.38
CA ARG A 159 -13.23 -18.13 -4.41
C ARG A 159 -12.44 -19.39 -4.04
N THR A 160 -13.07 -20.55 -4.22
CA THR A 160 -12.41 -21.85 -4.03
C THR A 160 -11.34 -22.12 -5.08
N ASP A 161 -11.49 -21.53 -6.26
CA ASP A 161 -10.55 -21.61 -7.38
C ASP A 161 -10.27 -20.20 -7.92
N PRO A 162 -9.25 -19.50 -7.37
CA PRO A 162 -8.91 -18.14 -7.77
C PRO A 162 -8.39 -18.08 -9.21
N VAL A 163 -8.83 -17.08 -9.97
CA VAL A 163 -8.32 -16.84 -11.33
C VAL A 163 -6.87 -16.32 -11.25
N PRO A 164 -5.89 -16.98 -11.89
CA PRO A 164 -4.51 -16.50 -11.92
C PRO A 164 -4.43 -15.10 -12.53
N ILE A 165 -3.57 -14.24 -11.98
CA ILE A 165 -3.44 -12.84 -12.42
C ILE A 165 -2.88 -12.76 -13.83
N VAL A 166 -1.76 -13.43 -14.07
CA VAL A 166 -1.12 -13.48 -15.37
C VAL A 166 -1.57 -14.72 -16.15
N THR A 167 -1.75 -14.56 -17.45
CA THR A 167 -1.76 -15.68 -18.39
C THR A 167 -0.38 -16.31 -18.37
N GLU A 168 -0.31 -17.64 -18.16
CA GLU A 168 0.94 -18.37 -18.34
C GLU A 168 1.47 -18.07 -19.74
N SER A 169 2.70 -17.59 -19.83
CA SER A 169 3.45 -17.64 -21.08
C SER A 169 3.85 -19.09 -21.29
N ASP A 170 3.41 -19.70 -22.38
CA ASP A 170 4.03 -20.95 -22.86
C ASP A 170 5.54 -20.65 -23.04
N ASP A 171 6.39 -21.33 -22.27
CA ASP A 171 7.86 -21.26 -22.38
C ASP A 171 8.36 -21.58 -23.80
#